data_AF-A0A0J8B535-F1
#
_entry.id   AF-A0A0J8B535-F1
#
_cell.length_a   1.000
_cell.length_b   1.000
_cell.length_c   1.000
_cell.angle_alpha   90.00
_cell.angle_beta   90.00
_cell.angle_gamma   90.00
#
_symmetry.space_group_name_H-M   'P 1'
#
loop_
_entity.id
_entity.type
_entity.pdbx_description
1 polymer ?
#
loop_
_entity_poly.entity_id
_entity_poly.type
_entity_poly.pdbx_seq_one_letter_code
_entity_poly.pdbx_strand_id
1 'polypeptide(L)'
;MTEEETAIRVSEAVYLEELSRTQQKKIDVSLERRKSLRSRYYYGVIFLITNFVAWFIRDYIQRVIPEKHFMRTCGIGGHDCIHTNGVLRISFGCFIFFLFMFLTTLKTSKLQEVRNAWHSGWWPAKCVLLVLSMTSPFFLSSEYIHFYGEFARIGAGIFLALQLISVIQFIAWWNNYWMPDVKRKQSCSVGLFMSTIFYIASVCGVGILYLLYVPRSSCTLNIFFITWTAVLLIVLMLISLHSKVNRGLLSSGIMASYIVFLCWSAIRSEPAGERCSPQKQVNGHHDWMTVFSFFIGICAIVMATFSTGIDSESFQFRKDEVQEEDDIPYKYGFFHLVFSLGAMYFAMLFINWDLNSSTRKWSIDVGWASTWVKIINEWFAATIYMWKLISPVVRRAKIMDEGAVQPQTFTTSP
;
A
#
# COMPACT_ATOMS: atom_id res chain seq x y z
N MET A 1 -26.07 35.76 -55.37
CA MET A 1 -25.82 35.23 -54.02
C MET A 1 -26.45 36.24 -53.06
N THR A 2 -27.56 35.88 -52.44
CA THR A 2 -28.30 36.76 -51.51
C THR A 2 -27.52 36.88 -50.20
N GLU A 3 -27.61 38.02 -49.50
CA GLU A 3 -26.92 38.24 -48.21
C GLU A 3 -27.13 37.08 -47.22
N GLU A 4 -28.34 36.49 -47.24
CA GLU A 4 -28.75 35.34 -46.45
C GLU A 4 -27.94 34.06 -46.73
N GLU A 5 -27.61 33.77 -48.00
CA GLU A 5 -26.82 32.59 -48.38
C GLU A 5 -25.37 32.71 -47.89
N THR A 6 -24.81 33.92 -47.90
CA THR A 6 -23.50 34.24 -47.33
C THR A 6 -23.47 34.09 -45.81
N ALA A 7 -24.51 34.56 -45.11
CA ALA A 7 -24.60 34.44 -43.66
C ALA A 7 -24.66 32.97 -43.21
N ILE A 8 -25.39 32.11 -43.94
CA ILE A 8 -25.47 30.67 -43.66
C ILE A 8 -24.10 30.00 -43.83
N ARG A 9 -23.36 30.28 -44.91
CA ARG A 9 -22.03 29.68 -45.14
C ARG A 9 -21.00 30.13 -44.10
N VAL A 10 -21.06 31.38 -43.65
CA VAL A 10 -20.18 31.87 -42.57
C VAL A 10 -20.51 31.17 -41.25
N SER A 11 -21.79 30.99 -40.92
CA SER A 11 -22.23 30.24 -39.72
C SER A 11 -21.76 28.78 -39.75
N GLU A 12 -21.90 28.11 -40.90
CA GLU A 12 -21.46 26.73 -41.08
C GLU A 12 -19.93 26.57 -40.96
N ALA A 13 -19.17 27.52 -41.51
CA ALA A 13 -17.71 27.53 -41.38
C ALA A 13 -17.26 27.72 -39.91
N VAL A 14 -17.89 28.65 -39.17
CA VAL A 14 -17.61 28.88 -37.74
C VAL A 14 -17.93 27.63 -36.91
N TYR A 15 -19.06 26.98 -37.19
CA TYR A 15 -19.46 25.74 -36.52
C TYR A 15 -18.47 24.59 -36.78
N LEU A 16 -18.04 24.40 -38.04
CA LEU A 16 -17.04 23.37 -38.38
C LEU A 16 -15.68 23.65 -37.72
N GLU A 17 -15.26 24.91 -37.65
CA GLU A 17 -14.02 25.30 -36.99
C GLU A 17 -14.07 25.03 -35.47
N GLU A 18 -15.21 25.31 -34.82
CA GLU A 18 -15.40 25.04 -33.39
C GLU A 18 -15.50 23.53 -33.09
N LEU A 19 -16.15 22.76 -33.97
CA LEU A 19 -16.18 21.30 -33.89
C LEU A 19 -14.77 20.71 -34.03
N SER A 20 -13.99 21.21 -35.00
CA SER A 20 -12.60 20.77 -35.22
C SER A 20 -11.69 21.08 -34.02
N ARG A 21 -11.81 22.28 -33.43
CA ARG A 21 -11.07 22.67 -32.21
C ARG A 21 -11.44 21.78 -31.02
N THR A 22 -12.72 21.46 -30.87
CA THR A 22 -13.20 20.58 -29.80
C THR A 22 -12.67 19.15 -29.97
N GLN A 23 -12.69 18.62 -31.19
CA GLN A 23 -12.09 17.31 -31.49
C GLN A 23 -10.59 17.29 -31.23
N GLN A 24 -9.86 18.32 -31.67
CA GLN A 24 -8.42 18.43 -31.44
C GLN A 24 -8.10 18.48 -29.94
N LYS A 25 -8.83 19.31 -29.17
CA LYS A 25 -8.68 19.37 -27.70
C LYS A 25 -8.91 18.01 -27.05
N LYS A 26 -9.92 17.26 -27.50
CA LYS A 26 -10.20 15.91 -26.99
C LYS A 26 -9.08 14.92 -27.30
N ILE A 27 -8.51 14.99 -28.50
CA ILE A 27 -7.35 14.17 -28.90
C ILE A 27 -6.16 14.51 -28.00
N ASP A 28 -5.85 15.79 -27.81
CA ASP A 28 -4.72 16.25 -26.99
C ASP A 28 -4.87 15.81 -25.52
N VAL A 29 -6.06 15.99 -24.94
CA VAL A 29 -6.37 15.52 -23.58
C VAL A 29 -6.20 14.00 -23.47
N SER A 30 -6.67 13.23 -24.46
CA SER A 30 -6.52 11.77 -24.46
C SER A 30 -5.05 11.33 -24.53
N LEU A 31 -4.22 12.08 -25.26
CA LEU A 31 -2.80 11.82 -25.42
C LEU A 31 -2.02 12.13 -24.14
N GLU A 32 -2.30 13.26 -23.50
CA GLU A 32 -1.71 13.61 -22.20
C GLU A 32 -2.13 12.63 -21.09
N ARG A 33 -3.40 12.19 -21.09
CA ARG A 33 -3.87 11.14 -20.18
C ARG A 33 -3.09 9.84 -20.36
N ARG A 34 -2.85 9.40 -21.61
CA ARG A 34 -2.02 8.21 -21.89
C ARG A 34 -0.58 8.37 -21.43
N LYS A 35 0.03 9.55 -21.62
CA LYS A 35 1.39 9.85 -21.13
C LYS A 35 1.47 9.76 -19.61
N SER A 36 0.51 10.35 -18.90
CA SER A 36 0.40 10.25 -17.44
C SER A 36 0.27 8.79 -16.96
N LEU A 37 -0.63 8.02 -17.58
CA LEU A 37 -0.84 6.60 -17.25
C LEU A 37 0.38 5.72 -17.56
N ARG A 38 1.22 6.08 -18.53
CA ARG A 38 2.50 5.42 -18.78
C ARG A 38 3.54 5.79 -17.73
N SER A 39 3.53 7.04 -17.27
CA SER A 39 4.53 7.60 -16.35
C SER A 39 4.56 6.90 -14.99
N ARG A 40 3.39 6.52 -14.44
CA ARG A 40 3.34 5.68 -13.23
C ARG A 40 4.16 4.39 -13.34
N TYR A 41 4.19 3.73 -14.50
CA TYR A 41 4.96 2.49 -14.68
C TYR A 41 6.47 2.78 -14.68
N TYR A 42 6.91 3.89 -15.27
CA TYR A 42 8.32 4.29 -15.17
C TYR A 42 8.74 4.54 -13.73
N TYR A 43 7.91 5.20 -12.91
CA TYR A 43 8.17 5.35 -11.48
C TYR A 43 8.18 4.00 -10.74
N GLY A 44 7.25 3.10 -11.09
CA GLY A 44 7.24 1.72 -10.59
C GLY A 44 8.53 0.95 -10.90
N VAL A 45 9.05 1.09 -12.12
CA VAL A 45 10.33 0.48 -12.56
C VAL A 45 11.52 1.11 -11.83
N ILE A 46 11.56 2.44 -11.67
CA ILE A 46 12.60 3.12 -10.88
C ILE A 46 12.61 2.57 -9.45
N PHE A 47 11.45 2.43 -8.83
CA PHE A 47 11.31 1.91 -7.48
C PHE A 47 11.76 0.44 -7.39
N LEU A 48 11.39 -0.40 -8.36
CA LEU A 48 11.84 -1.80 -8.46
C LEU A 48 13.36 -1.90 -8.60
N ILE A 49 13.97 -1.13 -9.51
CA ILE A 49 15.43 -1.07 -9.68
C ILE A 49 16.10 -0.66 -8.36
N THR A 50 15.54 0.33 -7.67
CA THR A 50 16.07 0.80 -6.39
C THR A 50 16.05 -0.30 -5.32
N ASN A 51 14.99 -1.12 -5.27
CA ASN A 51 14.92 -2.28 -4.38
C ASN A 51 16.00 -3.32 -4.72
N PHE A 52 16.23 -3.61 -6.00
CA PHE A 52 17.32 -4.50 -6.42
C PHE A 52 18.71 -3.95 -6.08
N VAL A 53 18.93 -2.64 -6.24
CA VAL A 53 20.19 -1.99 -5.86
C VAL A 53 20.40 -2.05 -4.35
N ALA A 54 19.36 -1.77 -3.55
CA ALA A 54 19.42 -1.88 -2.09
C ALA A 54 19.75 -3.32 -1.65
N TRP A 55 19.14 -4.31 -2.29
CA TRP A 55 19.41 -5.72 -2.04
C TRP A 55 20.86 -6.08 -2.39
N PHE A 56 21.31 -5.68 -3.58
CA PHE A 56 22.66 -5.98 -4.04
C PHE A 56 23.71 -5.38 -3.08
N ILE A 57 23.50 -4.14 -2.64
CA ILE A 57 24.34 -3.49 -1.64
C ILE A 57 24.29 -4.28 -0.32
N ARG A 58 23.12 -4.61 0.21
CA ARG A 58 23.01 -5.36 1.46
C ARG A 58 23.78 -6.69 1.43
N ASP A 59 23.55 -7.51 0.39
CA ASP A 59 24.05 -8.90 0.38
C ASP A 59 25.49 -9.04 -0.19
N TYR A 60 25.97 -8.06 -0.98
CA TYR A 60 27.22 -8.18 -1.75
C TYR A 60 28.22 -7.03 -1.59
N ILE A 61 27.93 -5.97 -0.82
CA ILE A 61 28.86 -4.81 -0.64
C ILE A 61 30.27 -5.21 -0.20
N GLN A 62 30.39 -6.27 0.61
CA GLN A 62 31.68 -6.77 1.10
C GLN A 62 32.62 -7.27 -0.01
N ARG A 63 32.08 -7.69 -1.16
CA ARG A 63 32.91 -8.11 -2.30
C ARG A 63 33.44 -6.93 -3.10
N VAL A 64 32.88 -5.74 -2.90
CA VAL A 64 33.12 -4.54 -3.71
C VAL A 64 34.01 -3.54 -2.98
N ILE A 65 33.89 -3.41 -1.64
CA ILE A 65 34.62 -2.40 -0.85
C ILE A 65 35.68 -3.05 0.05
N PRO A 66 36.95 -2.57 0.00
CA PRO A 66 38.02 -3.08 0.87
C PRO A 66 37.80 -2.81 2.36
N GLU A 67 38.22 -3.77 3.19
CA GLU A 67 38.05 -3.86 4.66
C GLU A 67 38.62 -2.67 5.46
N LYS A 68 39.52 -1.86 4.89
CA LYS A 68 40.12 -0.71 5.58
C LYS A 68 39.19 0.51 5.67
N HIS A 69 38.28 0.69 4.71
CA HIS A 69 37.28 1.77 4.74
C HIS A 69 36.13 1.46 5.71
N PHE A 70 35.97 0.18 6.02
CA PHE A 70 34.89 -0.42 6.80
C PHE A 70 34.99 -0.11 8.30
N MET A 71 36.16 -0.34 8.92
CA MET A 71 36.37 -0.14 10.36
C MET A 71 36.26 1.34 10.77
N ARG A 72 36.58 2.27 9.86
CA ARG A 72 36.58 3.71 10.13
C ARG A 72 35.17 4.32 10.22
N THR A 73 34.17 3.66 9.62
CA THR A 73 32.80 4.20 9.45
C THR A 73 31.79 3.61 10.43
N CYS A 74 32.04 2.39 10.92
CA CYS A 74 31.13 1.64 11.79
C CYS A 74 31.73 1.25 13.16
N GLY A 75 33.01 1.55 13.42
CA GLY A 75 33.65 1.26 14.71
C GLY A 75 33.52 -0.21 15.12
N ILE A 76 33.09 -0.45 16.37
CA ILE A 76 32.92 -1.80 16.96
C ILE A 76 31.73 -2.57 16.34
N GLY A 77 30.82 -1.89 15.61
CA GLY A 77 29.62 -2.48 15.02
C GLY A 77 29.85 -3.42 13.84
N GLY A 78 31.10 -3.59 13.37
CA GLY A 78 31.47 -4.63 12.43
C GLY A 78 30.65 -4.64 11.13
N HIS A 79 30.33 -5.84 10.62
CA HIS A 79 29.84 -6.04 9.25
C HIS A 79 28.37 -5.71 9.08
N ASP A 80 27.60 -5.86 10.15
CA ASP A 80 26.15 -5.68 10.15
C ASP A 80 25.77 -4.20 9.98
N CYS A 81 26.57 -3.31 10.57
CA CYS A 81 26.41 -1.85 10.43
C CYS A 81 26.50 -1.39 8.96
N ILE A 82 27.32 -2.02 8.11
CA ILE A 82 27.46 -1.61 6.70
C ILE A 82 26.27 -2.06 5.86
N HIS A 83 25.75 -3.27 6.12
CA HIS A 83 24.61 -3.81 5.38
C HIS A 83 23.38 -2.93 5.62
N THR A 84 23.10 -2.65 6.89
CA THR A 84 22.01 -1.77 7.32
C THR A 84 22.19 -0.35 6.77
N ASN A 85 23.35 0.27 6.96
CA ASN A 85 23.60 1.63 6.46
C ASN A 85 23.54 1.71 4.93
N GLY A 86 23.98 0.66 4.21
CA GLY A 86 23.89 0.59 2.77
C GLY A 86 22.44 0.64 2.27
N VAL A 87 21.57 -0.18 2.85
CA VAL A 87 20.12 -0.18 2.56
C VAL A 87 19.50 1.18 2.89
N LEU A 88 19.80 1.71 4.08
CA LEU A 88 19.26 2.99 4.53
C LEU A 88 19.68 4.16 3.63
N ARG A 89 20.92 4.18 3.12
CA ARG A 89 21.38 5.21 2.16
C ARG A 89 20.61 5.17 0.84
N ILE A 90 20.44 3.97 0.25
CA ILE A 90 19.66 3.82 -0.98
C ILE A 90 18.19 4.20 -0.76
N SER A 91 17.62 3.74 0.34
CA SER A 91 16.27 4.13 0.76
C SER A 91 16.15 5.65 0.92
N PHE A 92 17.11 6.30 1.58
CA PHE A 92 17.05 7.73 1.80
C PHE A 92 17.11 8.52 0.49
N GLY A 93 17.94 8.09 -0.45
CA GLY A 93 17.99 8.71 -1.78
C GLY A 93 16.71 8.53 -2.59
N CYS A 94 16.06 7.37 -2.43
CA CYS A 94 14.74 7.08 -2.99
C CYS A 94 13.65 7.95 -2.37
N PHE A 95 13.66 8.06 -1.05
CA PHE A 95 12.78 8.94 -0.29
C PHE A 95 12.92 10.39 -0.76
N ILE A 96 14.14 10.93 -0.87
CA ILE A 96 14.39 12.30 -1.33
C ILE A 96 13.83 12.51 -2.75
N PHE A 97 14.06 11.57 -3.66
CA PHE A 97 13.55 11.65 -5.04
C PHE A 97 12.02 11.74 -5.06
N PHE A 98 11.34 10.79 -4.42
CA PHE A 98 9.88 10.74 -4.43
C PHE A 98 9.25 11.86 -3.59
N LEU A 99 9.91 12.32 -2.52
CA LEU A 99 9.48 13.48 -1.76
C LEU A 99 9.57 14.76 -2.61
N PHE A 100 10.65 14.95 -3.36
CA PHE A 100 10.77 16.09 -4.28
C PHE A 100 9.68 16.05 -5.36
N MET A 101 9.43 14.86 -5.93
CA MET A 101 8.34 14.66 -6.89
C MET A 101 6.97 14.93 -6.27
N PHE A 102 6.75 14.55 -5.01
CA PHE A 102 5.55 14.89 -4.26
C PHE A 102 5.38 16.40 -4.15
N LEU A 103 6.37 17.10 -3.60
CA LEU A 103 6.32 18.55 -3.38
C LEU A 103 6.07 19.34 -4.67
N THR A 104 6.70 18.92 -5.77
CA THR A 104 6.56 19.59 -7.09
C THR A 104 5.26 19.25 -7.84
N THR A 105 4.53 18.21 -7.42
CA THR A 105 3.26 17.79 -8.02
C THR A 105 2.05 17.93 -7.07
N LEU A 106 2.24 18.61 -5.94
CA LEU A 106 1.17 18.97 -5.03
C LEU A 106 0.10 19.80 -5.75
N LYS A 107 -1.17 19.51 -5.46
CA LYS A 107 -2.34 20.23 -5.99
C LYS A 107 -2.51 20.23 -7.51
N THR A 108 -1.81 19.36 -8.26
CA THR A 108 -2.14 19.19 -9.68
C THR A 108 -3.56 18.65 -9.81
N SER A 109 -4.35 19.27 -10.68
CA SER A 109 -5.76 18.88 -10.91
C SER A 109 -6.04 18.55 -12.37
N LYS A 110 -5.48 19.33 -13.29
CA LYS A 110 -5.77 19.25 -14.72
C LYS A 110 -4.58 18.72 -15.53
N LEU A 111 -4.88 18.07 -16.66
CA LEU A 111 -3.89 17.52 -17.59
C LEU A 111 -3.11 18.59 -18.37
N GLN A 112 -3.68 19.78 -18.57
CA GLN A 112 -3.04 20.85 -19.33
C GLN A 112 -2.13 21.75 -18.47
N GLU A 113 -1.93 21.42 -17.19
CA GLU A 113 -1.03 22.16 -16.29
C GLU A 113 0.45 21.82 -16.53
N VAL A 114 1.34 22.80 -16.30
CA VAL A 114 2.81 22.63 -16.34
C VAL A 114 3.27 21.51 -15.39
N ARG A 115 2.58 21.32 -14.26
CA ARG A 115 2.89 20.24 -13.31
C ARG A 115 2.61 18.85 -13.87
N ASN A 116 1.63 18.69 -14.78
CA ASN A 116 1.47 17.41 -15.50
C ASN A 116 2.64 17.19 -16.47
N ALA A 117 3.09 18.23 -17.19
CA ALA A 117 4.26 18.12 -18.05
C ALA A 117 5.52 17.73 -17.26
N TRP A 118 5.69 18.27 -16.05
CA TRP A 118 6.72 17.83 -15.11
C TRP A 118 6.51 16.38 -14.67
N HIS A 119 5.31 15.97 -14.24
CA HIS A 119 5.03 14.59 -13.80
C HIS A 119 5.26 13.55 -14.91
N SER A 120 4.81 13.84 -16.12
CA SER A 120 4.70 12.88 -17.22
C SER A 120 5.86 12.92 -18.21
N GLY A 121 6.60 14.05 -18.25
CA GLY A 121 7.68 14.31 -19.19
C GLY A 121 9.03 14.52 -18.50
N TRP A 122 9.87 15.41 -19.04
CA TRP A 122 11.13 15.90 -18.43
C TRP A 122 12.03 14.80 -17.84
N TRP A 123 12.05 13.62 -18.46
CA TRP A 123 12.79 12.46 -17.99
C TRP A 123 14.30 12.70 -17.83
N PRO A 124 15.01 13.40 -18.74
CA PRO A 124 16.42 13.70 -18.54
C PRO A 124 16.69 14.47 -17.23
N ALA A 125 15.88 15.49 -16.93
CA ALA A 125 16.01 16.25 -15.68
C ALA A 125 15.74 15.38 -14.45
N LYS A 126 14.76 14.47 -14.53
CA LYS A 126 14.48 13.50 -13.44
C LYS A 126 15.58 12.47 -13.27
N CYS A 127 16.22 12.02 -14.36
CA CYS A 127 17.36 11.11 -14.27
C CYS A 127 18.53 11.78 -13.53
N VAL A 128 18.81 13.07 -13.82
CA VAL A 128 19.79 13.85 -13.07
C VAL A 128 19.38 13.98 -11.61
N LEU A 129 18.13 14.35 -11.32
CA LEU A 129 17.59 14.44 -9.96
C LEU A 129 17.72 13.12 -9.20
N LEU A 130 17.40 11.99 -9.85
CA LEU A 130 17.50 10.66 -9.27
C LEU A 130 18.96 10.31 -8.93
N VAL A 131 19.91 10.60 -9.82
CA VAL A 131 21.33 10.34 -9.55
C VAL A 131 21.82 11.22 -8.38
N LEU A 132 21.45 12.50 -8.36
CA LEU A 132 21.81 13.41 -7.27
C LEU A 132 21.21 12.96 -5.94
N SER A 133 19.93 12.58 -5.93
CA SER A 133 19.27 12.11 -4.71
C SER A 133 19.83 10.77 -4.23
N MET A 134 20.21 9.87 -5.12
CA MET A 134 20.82 8.58 -4.74
C MET A 134 22.25 8.72 -4.21
N THR A 135 22.99 9.71 -4.70
CA THR A 135 24.38 9.95 -4.28
C THR A 135 24.46 10.80 -3.01
N SER A 136 23.52 11.71 -2.76
CA SER A 136 23.56 12.61 -1.60
C SER A 136 23.71 11.93 -0.24
N PRO A 137 23.06 10.78 0.08
CA PRO A 137 23.18 10.12 1.38
C PRO A 137 24.56 9.52 1.64
N PHE A 138 25.39 9.33 0.62
CA PHE A 138 26.76 8.82 0.78
C PHE A 138 27.72 9.87 1.33
N PHE A 139 27.37 11.16 1.25
CA PHE A 139 28.13 12.24 1.88
C PHE A 139 27.78 12.46 3.36
N LEU A 140 26.76 11.77 3.87
CA LEU A 140 26.31 11.88 5.25
C LEU A 140 27.02 10.87 6.17
N SER A 141 27.31 11.31 7.39
CA SER A 141 27.86 10.43 8.44
C SER A 141 26.85 9.35 8.83
N SER A 142 27.35 8.25 9.41
CA SER A 142 26.52 7.13 9.85
C SER A 142 25.47 7.54 10.89
N GLU A 143 25.73 8.56 11.70
CA GLU A 143 24.79 9.07 12.70
C GLU A 143 23.50 9.62 12.07
N TYR A 144 23.62 10.42 10.99
CA TYR A 144 22.46 10.94 10.28
C TYR A 144 21.69 9.82 9.56
N ILE A 145 22.37 8.79 9.08
CA ILE A 145 21.73 7.63 8.46
C ILE A 145 20.97 6.81 9.49
N HIS A 146 21.52 6.65 10.70
CA HIS A 146 20.82 6.00 11.81
C HIS A 146 19.57 6.80 12.22
N PHE A 147 19.68 8.14 12.32
CA PHE A 147 18.54 9.01 12.56
C PHE A 147 17.46 8.86 11.47
N TYR A 148 17.87 8.82 10.20
CA TYR A 148 16.96 8.52 9.10
C TYR A 148 16.30 7.15 9.26
N GLY A 149 17.01 6.12 9.71
CA GLY A 149 16.43 4.79 9.92
C GLY A 149 15.33 4.78 11.00
N GLU A 150 15.52 5.52 12.10
CA GLU A 150 14.48 5.71 13.12
C GLU A 150 13.27 6.48 12.56
N PHE A 151 13.52 7.54 11.77
CA PHE A 151 12.48 8.28 11.07
C PHE A 151 11.73 7.40 10.04
N ALA A 152 12.46 6.56 9.31
CA ALA A 152 11.92 5.63 8.34
C ALA A 152 11.06 4.56 8.99
N ARG A 153 11.34 4.15 10.25
CA ARG A 153 10.47 3.24 11.01
C ARG A 153 9.07 3.83 11.19
N ILE A 154 8.97 5.13 11.51
CA ILE A 154 7.69 5.85 11.64
C ILE A 154 7.00 5.95 10.28
N GLY A 155 7.72 6.36 9.24
CA GLY A 155 7.17 6.47 7.88
C GLY A 155 6.69 5.14 7.30
N ALA A 156 7.39 4.05 7.59
CA ALA A 156 6.98 2.69 7.25
C ALA A 156 5.68 2.28 7.97
N GLY A 157 5.49 2.68 9.23
CA GLY A 157 4.23 2.51 9.94
C GLY A 157 3.06 3.26 9.28
N ILE A 158 3.29 4.50 8.84
CA ILE A 158 2.30 5.29 8.09
C ILE A 158 1.98 4.60 6.75
N PHE A 159 3.00 4.10 6.04
CA PHE A 159 2.82 3.35 4.81
C PHE A 159 1.91 2.13 5.02
N LEU A 160 2.17 1.33 6.06
CA LEU A 160 1.35 0.17 6.39
C LEU A 160 -0.12 0.53 6.64
N ALA A 161 -0.38 1.65 7.34
CA ALA A 161 -1.74 2.13 7.57
C ALA A 161 -2.45 2.53 6.26
N LEU A 162 -1.76 3.24 5.37
CA LEU A 162 -2.29 3.61 4.05
C LEU A 162 -2.55 2.37 3.18
N GLN A 163 -1.58 1.45 3.13
CA GLN A 163 -1.70 0.19 2.41
C GLN A 163 -2.89 -0.62 2.92
N LEU A 164 -3.08 -0.67 4.24
CA LEU A 164 -4.19 -1.40 4.86
C LEU A 164 -5.55 -0.81 4.48
N ILE A 165 -5.69 0.52 4.50
CA ILE A 165 -6.93 1.19 4.05
C ILE A 165 -7.21 0.85 2.58
N SER A 166 -6.18 0.87 1.74
CA SER A 166 -6.29 0.51 0.32
C SER A 166 -6.73 -0.95 0.15
N VAL A 167 -6.15 -1.90 0.88
CA VAL A 167 -6.55 -3.32 0.86
C VAL A 167 -8.01 -3.49 1.30
N ILE A 168 -8.46 -2.83 2.37
CA ILE A 168 -9.84 -2.90 2.84
C ILE A 168 -10.82 -2.32 1.80
N GLN A 169 -10.43 -1.26 1.09
CA GLN A 169 -11.27 -0.72 0.02
C GLN A 169 -11.28 -1.62 -1.22
N PHE A 170 -10.14 -2.24 -1.55
CA PHE A 170 -10.05 -3.25 -2.60
C PHE A 170 -10.94 -4.46 -2.29
N ILE A 171 -10.95 -4.97 -1.05
CA ILE A 171 -11.85 -6.05 -0.62
C ILE A 171 -13.32 -5.63 -0.79
N ALA A 172 -13.67 -4.39 -0.44
CA ALA A 172 -15.03 -3.87 -0.62
C ALA A 172 -15.42 -3.73 -2.10
N TRP A 173 -14.50 -3.29 -2.95
CA TRP A 173 -14.69 -3.26 -4.40
C TRP A 173 -14.88 -4.68 -4.97
N TRP A 174 -14.05 -5.63 -4.54
CA TRP A 174 -14.13 -7.03 -4.92
C TRP A 174 -15.50 -7.62 -4.54
N ASN A 175 -15.97 -7.35 -3.32
CA ASN A 175 -17.29 -7.74 -2.85
C ASN A 175 -18.41 -7.25 -3.80
N ASN A 176 -18.38 -5.98 -4.20
CA ASN A 176 -19.39 -5.40 -5.09
C ASN A 176 -19.29 -5.94 -6.53
N TYR A 177 -18.10 -6.31 -6.98
CA TYR A 177 -17.90 -6.92 -8.30
C TYR A 177 -18.57 -8.30 -8.40
N TRP A 178 -18.39 -9.15 -7.38
CA TRP A 178 -19.01 -10.48 -7.33
C TRP A 178 -20.48 -10.45 -6.90
N MET A 179 -20.89 -9.42 -6.14
CA MET A 179 -22.28 -9.22 -5.72
C MET A 179 -22.87 -7.88 -6.21
N PRO A 180 -23.14 -7.73 -7.51
CA PRO A 180 -23.79 -6.52 -8.02
C PRO A 180 -25.29 -6.50 -7.66
N ASP A 181 -25.76 -5.35 -7.15
CA ASP A 181 -27.13 -5.14 -6.63
C ASP A 181 -28.25 -5.50 -7.61
N VAL A 182 -27.96 -5.51 -8.92
CA VAL A 182 -28.92 -5.68 -10.01
C VAL A 182 -29.37 -7.15 -10.20
N LYS A 183 -28.62 -8.15 -9.70
CA LYS A 183 -28.95 -9.59 -9.85
C LYS A 183 -29.29 -10.28 -8.53
N ARG A 184 -30.11 -9.61 -7.71
CA ARG A 184 -30.34 -9.90 -6.28
C ARG A 184 -30.69 -11.36 -5.90
N LYS A 185 -31.39 -12.14 -6.74
CA LYS A 185 -31.76 -13.55 -6.41
C LYS A 185 -30.62 -14.57 -6.68
N GLN A 186 -30.00 -14.54 -7.86
CA GLN A 186 -28.92 -15.47 -8.23
C GLN A 186 -27.57 -15.08 -7.60
N SER A 187 -27.32 -13.77 -7.47
CA SER A 187 -26.09 -13.23 -6.85
C SER A 187 -26.02 -13.46 -5.34
N CYS A 188 -27.16 -13.53 -4.65
CA CYS A 188 -27.21 -13.85 -3.22
C CYS A 188 -26.72 -15.27 -2.90
N SER A 189 -27.12 -16.27 -3.70
CA SER A 189 -26.67 -17.67 -3.53
C SER A 189 -25.16 -17.83 -3.79
N VAL A 190 -24.64 -17.17 -4.83
CA VAL A 190 -23.20 -17.18 -5.14
C VAL A 190 -22.39 -16.47 -4.07
N GLY A 191 -22.86 -15.31 -3.59
CA GLY A 191 -22.21 -14.55 -2.52
C GLY A 191 -22.13 -15.34 -1.21
N LEU A 192 -23.21 -16.01 -0.81
CA LEU A 192 -23.23 -16.88 0.37
C LEU A 192 -22.32 -18.09 0.22
N PHE A 193 -22.30 -18.72 -0.96
CA PHE A 193 -21.39 -19.84 -1.25
C PHE A 193 -19.93 -19.41 -1.14
N MET A 194 -19.55 -18.31 -1.80
CA MET A 194 -18.18 -17.77 -1.74
C MET A 194 -17.80 -17.34 -0.33
N SER A 195 -18.71 -16.70 0.41
CA SER A 195 -18.49 -16.34 1.81
C SER A 195 -18.21 -17.56 2.67
N THR A 196 -18.98 -18.63 2.48
CA THR A 196 -18.81 -19.88 3.22
C THR A 196 -17.43 -20.49 2.95
N ILE A 197 -16.99 -20.49 1.70
CA ILE A 197 -15.65 -20.96 1.32
C ILE A 197 -14.56 -20.18 2.05
N PHE A 198 -14.63 -18.85 2.06
CA PHE A 198 -13.61 -18.03 2.74
C PHE A 198 -13.58 -18.27 4.25
N TYR A 199 -14.73 -18.43 4.91
CA TYR A 199 -14.77 -18.76 6.34
C TYR A 199 -14.21 -20.14 6.63
N ILE A 200 -14.57 -21.16 5.83
CA ILE A 200 -14.00 -22.51 5.97
C ILE A 200 -12.48 -22.47 5.78
N ALA A 201 -12.00 -21.79 4.73
CA ALA A 201 -10.57 -21.63 4.49
C ALA A 201 -9.85 -20.93 5.65
N SER A 202 -10.49 -19.92 6.26
CA SER A 202 -9.93 -19.19 7.41
C SER A 202 -9.83 -20.09 8.66
N VAL A 203 -10.87 -20.87 8.96
CA VAL A 203 -10.86 -21.83 10.08
C VAL A 203 -9.84 -22.95 9.84
N CYS A 204 -9.79 -23.51 8.64
CA CYS A 204 -8.77 -24.49 8.25
C CYS A 204 -7.36 -23.89 8.36
N GLY A 205 -7.17 -22.62 7.96
CA GLY A 205 -5.91 -21.91 8.09
C GLY A 205 -5.46 -21.79 9.54
N VAL A 206 -6.35 -21.41 10.46
CA VAL A 206 -6.07 -21.41 11.91
C VAL A 206 -5.67 -22.81 12.40
N GLY A 207 -6.38 -23.85 11.98
CA GLY A 207 -6.05 -25.24 12.32
C GLY A 207 -4.65 -25.64 11.83
N ILE A 208 -4.32 -25.33 10.58
CA ILE A 208 -2.99 -25.56 10.00
C ILE A 208 -1.91 -24.79 10.76
N LEU A 209 -2.18 -23.55 11.17
CA LEU A 209 -1.23 -22.77 11.98
C LEU A 209 -0.92 -23.44 13.32
N TYR A 210 -1.93 -23.95 14.02
CA TYR A 210 -1.70 -24.73 15.25
C TYR A 210 -0.86 -25.99 14.98
N LEU A 211 -1.21 -26.74 13.94
CA LEU A 211 -0.51 -27.99 13.61
C LEU A 211 0.97 -27.76 13.26
N LEU A 212 1.29 -26.67 12.57
CA LEU A 212 2.65 -26.41 12.08
C LEU A 212 3.52 -25.61 13.06
N TYR A 213 2.94 -24.69 13.83
CA TYR A 213 3.71 -23.72 14.65
C TYR A 213 3.50 -23.89 16.16
N VAL A 214 2.67 -24.84 16.60
CA VAL A 214 2.48 -25.21 18.01
C VAL A 214 2.68 -26.72 18.21
N PRO A 215 3.91 -27.25 18.01
CA PRO A 215 4.19 -28.67 18.25
C PRO A 215 4.22 -29.03 19.75
N ARG A 216 4.37 -28.03 20.63
CA ARG A 216 4.50 -28.20 22.09
C ARG A 216 3.74 -27.08 22.81
N SER A 217 3.28 -27.36 24.03
CA SER A 217 2.63 -26.37 24.91
C SER A 217 3.56 -25.22 25.35
N SER A 218 4.88 -25.37 25.20
CA SER A 218 5.85 -24.32 25.50
C SER A 218 5.85 -23.16 24.50
N CYS A 219 5.19 -23.29 23.35
CA CYS A 219 5.12 -22.27 22.31
C CYS A 219 4.07 -21.19 22.62
N THR A 220 4.16 -20.58 23.81
CA THR A 220 3.14 -19.69 24.38
C THR A 220 2.82 -18.49 23.51
N LEU A 221 3.83 -17.92 22.87
CA LEU A 221 3.67 -16.73 22.02
C LEU A 221 2.95 -17.06 20.71
N ASN A 222 3.29 -18.17 20.04
CA ASN A 222 2.57 -18.63 18.85
C ASN A 222 1.13 -19.06 19.21
N ILE A 223 0.93 -19.70 20.36
CA ILE A 223 -0.42 -19.99 20.90
C ILE A 223 -1.21 -18.69 21.06
N PHE A 224 -0.63 -17.66 21.68
CA PHE A 224 -1.28 -16.36 21.87
C PHE A 224 -1.66 -15.70 20.55
N PHE A 225 -0.77 -15.64 19.57
CA PHE A 225 -1.09 -15.03 18.26
C PHE A 225 -2.21 -15.77 17.53
N ILE A 226 -2.14 -17.10 17.46
CA ILE A 226 -3.14 -17.90 16.73
C ILE A 226 -4.48 -17.91 17.48
N THR A 227 -4.50 -18.02 18.81
CA THR A 227 -5.73 -17.92 19.62
C THR A 227 -6.40 -16.56 19.41
N TRP A 228 -5.62 -15.47 19.49
CA TRP A 228 -6.16 -14.12 19.31
C TRP A 228 -6.71 -13.90 17.90
N THR A 229 -6.02 -14.41 16.87
CA THR A 229 -6.50 -14.43 15.48
C THR A 229 -7.87 -15.11 15.39
N ALA A 230 -8.02 -16.29 16.02
CA ALA A 230 -9.29 -17.02 16.04
C ALA A 230 -10.41 -16.23 16.75
N VAL A 231 -10.10 -15.53 17.84
CA VAL A 231 -11.05 -14.63 18.52
C VAL A 231 -11.48 -13.49 17.59
N LEU A 232 -10.54 -12.84 16.91
CA LEU A 232 -10.85 -11.77 15.95
C LEU A 232 -11.79 -12.25 14.83
N LEU A 233 -11.57 -13.46 14.32
CA LEU A 233 -12.43 -14.11 13.32
C LEU A 233 -13.87 -14.30 13.82
N ILE A 234 -14.04 -14.81 15.05
CA ILE A 234 -15.35 -14.98 15.67
C ILE A 234 -16.05 -13.62 15.84
N VAL A 235 -15.35 -12.62 16.38
CA VAL A 235 -15.88 -11.27 16.58
C VAL A 235 -16.30 -10.64 15.25
N LEU A 236 -15.49 -10.77 14.20
CA LEU A 236 -15.80 -10.27 12.86
C LEU A 236 -17.06 -10.92 12.28
N MET A 237 -17.21 -12.23 12.45
CA MET A 237 -18.39 -12.96 12.01
C MET A 237 -19.65 -12.48 12.76
N LEU A 238 -19.58 -12.35 14.09
CA LEU A 238 -20.70 -11.86 14.91
C LEU A 238 -21.15 -10.45 14.54
N ILE A 239 -20.19 -9.52 14.35
CA ILE A 239 -20.49 -8.14 13.93
C ILE A 239 -21.11 -8.13 12.53
N SER A 240 -20.61 -8.95 11.62
CA SER A 240 -21.12 -9.00 10.23
C SER A 240 -22.54 -9.55 10.15
N LEU A 241 -22.89 -10.52 10.99
CA LEU A 241 -24.23 -11.10 11.08
C LEU A 241 -25.23 -10.23 11.84
N HIS A 242 -24.76 -9.22 12.56
CA HIS A 242 -25.63 -8.36 13.35
C HIS A 242 -26.65 -7.64 12.46
N SER A 243 -27.92 -7.73 12.83
CA SER A 243 -29.07 -7.28 12.02
C SER A 243 -29.01 -5.80 11.63
N LYS A 244 -28.39 -4.95 12.45
CA LYS A 244 -28.21 -3.51 12.14
C LYS A 244 -27.08 -3.22 11.14
N VAL A 245 -26.12 -4.14 10.98
CA VAL A 245 -24.97 -3.95 10.08
C VAL A 245 -25.32 -4.46 8.68
N ASN A 246 -25.90 -5.67 8.58
CA ASN A 246 -26.40 -6.35 7.38
C ASN A 246 -25.69 -5.98 6.05
N ARG A 247 -24.35 -5.90 6.09
CA ARG A 247 -23.50 -5.77 4.90
C ARG A 247 -22.98 -7.16 4.57
N GLY A 248 -23.07 -7.54 3.30
CA GLY A 248 -22.90 -8.92 2.82
C GLY A 248 -21.73 -9.69 3.45
N LEU A 249 -21.98 -10.97 3.75
CA LEU A 249 -21.09 -11.88 4.47
C LEU A 249 -19.75 -12.15 3.74
N LEU A 250 -19.73 -11.97 2.41
CA LEU A 250 -18.56 -12.22 1.57
C LEU A 250 -17.37 -11.31 1.91
N SER A 251 -17.60 -10.01 2.12
CA SER A 251 -16.55 -9.06 2.50
C SER A 251 -15.86 -9.45 3.81
N SER A 252 -16.63 -9.95 4.80
CA SER A 252 -16.06 -10.36 6.08
C SER A 252 -15.36 -11.71 6.01
N GLY A 253 -15.83 -12.63 5.17
CA GLY A 253 -15.10 -13.86 4.84
C GLY A 253 -13.73 -13.58 4.21
N ILE A 254 -13.66 -12.70 3.20
CA ILE A 254 -12.39 -12.30 2.58
C ILE A 254 -11.45 -11.66 3.61
N MET A 255 -11.99 -10.78 4.47
CA MET A 255 -11.23 -10.15 5.53
C MET A 255 -10.70 -11.16 6.56
N ALA A 256 -11.51 -12.15 6.93
CA ALA A 256 -11.09 -13.24 7.83
C ALA A 256 -9.89 -14.01 7.26
N SER A 257 -9.91 -14.33 5.96
CA SER A 257 -8.79 -14.99 5.30
C SER A 257 -7.54 -14.11 5.26
N TYR A 258 -7.70 -12.80 5.06
CA TYR A 258 -6.61 -11.84 5.08
C TYR A 258 -5.95 -11.73 6.48
N ILE A 259 -6.73 -11.72 7.55
CA ILE A 259 -6.24 -11.69 8.93
C ILE A 259 -5.44 -12.97 9.25
N VAL A 260 -5.96 -14.15 8.87
CA VAL A 260 -5.22 -15.42 9.01
C VAL A 260 -3.91 -15.40 8.21
N PHE A 261 -3.92 -14.83 7.01
CA PHE A 261 -2.70 -14.64 6.21
C PHE A 261 -1.69 -13.71 6.89
N LEU A 262 -2.13 -12.61 7.51
CA LEU A 262 -1.25 -11.70 8.25
C LEU A 262 -0.62 -12.40 9.47
N CYS A 263 -1.41 -13.17 10.23
CA CYS A 263 -0.92 -13.99 11.33
C CYS A 263 0.13 -15.00 10.85
N TRP A 264 -0.17 -15.74 9.78
CA TRP A 264 0.80 -16.66 9.17
C TRP A 264 2.09 -15.96 8.75
N SER A 265 1.98 -14.80 8.10
CA SER A 265 3.14 -13.99 7.69
C SER A 265 3.97 -13.52 8.88
N ALA A 266 3.32 -13.17 10.00
CA ALA A 266 3.98 -12.77 11.24
C ALA A 266 4.78 -13.92 11.87
N ILE A 267 4.16 -15.09 12.02
CA ILE A 267 4.80 -16.27 12.62
C ILE A 267 5.95 -16.76 11.71
N ARG A 268 5.79 -16.69 10.38
CA ARG A 268 6.87 -16.98 9.41
C ARG A 268 8.08 -16.05 9.53
N SER A 269 7.93 -14.91 10.21
CA SER A 269 9.00 -13.94 10.42
C SER A 269 9.78 -14.21 11.72
N GLU A 270 9.38 -15.20 12.52
CA GLU A 270 10.09 -15.63 13.72
C GLU A 270 11.53 -16.06 13.38
N PRO A 271 12.55 -15.66 14.15
CA PRO A 271 13.95 -15.98 13.85
C PRO A 271 14.21 -17.50 13.84
N ALA A 272 15.05 -17.95 12.90
CA ALA A 272 15.38 -19.37 12.74
C ALA A 272 16.24 -19.90 13.91
N GLY A 273 15.84 -21.03 14.48
CA GLY A 273 16.48 -21.62 15.67
C GLY A 273 15.60 -21.60 16.91
N GLU A 274 14.48 -20.88 16.87
CA GLU A 274 13.44 -21.00 17.88
C GLU A 274 12.76 -22.38 17.84
N ARG A 275 12.42 -22.88 19.02
CA ARG A 275 11.88 -24.24 19.21
C ARG A 275 10.53 -24.46 18.53
N CYS A 276 9.86 -23.36 18.18
CA CYS A 276 8.48 -23.32 17.67
C CYS A 276 8.41 -23.00 16.17
N SER A 277 9.53 -22.59 15.56
CA SER A 277 9.58 -22.33 14.12
C SER A 277 9.87 -23.62 13.35
N PRO A 278 9.03 -24.00 12.36
CA PRO A 278 9.31 -25.14 11.48
C PRO A 278 10.49 -24.89 10.54
N GLN A 279 11.03 -23.66 10.53
CA GLN A 279 12.19 -23.30 9.73
C GLN A 279 13.46 -23.91 10.33
N LYS A 280 13.91 -25.03 9.77
CA LYS A 280 15.20 -25.64 10.10
C LYS A 280 16.32 -24.61 9.87
N GLN A 281 17.31 -24.54 10.77
CA GLN A 281 18.57 -23.85 10.46
C GLN A 281 19.21 -24.52 9.25
N VAL A 282 19.19 -23.85 8.10
CA VAL A 282 19.77 -24.39 6.87
C VAL A 282 21.27 -24.14 6.91
N ASN A 283 22.03 -25.22 7.06
CA ASN A 283 23.49 -25.22 6.93
C ASN A 283 23.88 -24.82 5.49
N GLY A 284 24.44 -23.63 5.31
CA GLY A 284 25.36 -23.24 4.23
C GLY A 284 24.88 -23.22 2.76
N HIS A 285 23.85 -23.96 2.37
CA HIS A 285 23.32 -23.99 1.00
C HIS A 285 22.01 -23.21 0.92
N HIS A 286 22.00 -22.12 0.15
CA HIS A 286 20.80 -21.33 -0.06
C HIS A 286 19.79 -22.13 -0.90
N ASP A 287 18.71 -22.57 -0.27
CA ASP A 287 17.60 -23.25 -0.94
C ASP A 287 17.01 -22.33 -2.03
N TRP A 288 16.83 -22.88 -3.24
CA TRP A 288 16.23 -22.18 -4.37
C TRP A 288 14.85 -21.59 -4.02
N MET A 289 14.10 -22.27 -3.14
CA MET A 289 12.82 -21.77 -2.64
C MET A 289 12.95 -20.48 -1.83
N THR A 290 14.04 -20.31 -1.09
CA THR A 290 14.31 -19.08 -0.31
C THR A 290 14.63 -17.91 -1.25
N VAL A 291 15.46 -18.15 -2.26
CA VAL A 291 15.78 -17.16 -3.30
C VAL A 291 14.52 -16.74 -4.06
N PHE A 292 13.69 -17.71 -4.46
CA PHE A 292 12.44 -17.45 -5.13
C PHE A 292 11.47 -16.62 -4.27
N SER A 293 11.31 -16.99 -3.00
CA SER A 293 10.46 -16.26 -2.03
C SER A 293 10.94 -14.83 -1.79
N PHE A 294 12.25 -14.60 -1.81
CA PHE A 294 12.87 -13.28 -1.69
C PHE A 294 12.43 -12.35 -2.85
N PHE A 295 12.50 -12.82 -4.10
CA PHE A 295 12.07 -12.03 -5.25
C PHE A 295 10.55 -11.79 -5.26
N ILE A 296 9.75 -12.78 -4.84
CA ILE A 296 8.32 -12.57 -4.60
C ILE A 296 8.11 -11.45 -3.57
N GLY A 297 8.91 -11.42 -2.49
CA GLY A 297 8.89 -10.36 -1.49
C GLY A 297 9.12 -8.98 -2.10
N ILE A 298 10.17 -8.82 -2.93
CA ILE A 298 10.42 -7.56 -3.65
C ILE A 298 9.24 -7.18 -4.53
N CYS A 299 8.72 -8.12 -5.33
CA CYS A 299 7.55 -7.86 -6.18
C CYS A 299 6.33 -7.45 -5.35
N ALA A 300 6.10 -8.08 -4.20
CA ALA A 300 5.00 -7.73 -3.30
C ALA A 300 5.14 -6.32 -2.73
N ILE A 301 6.36 -5.89 -2.36
CA ILE A 301 6.63 -4.52 -1.89
C ILE A 301 6.32 -3.49 -2.98
N VAL A 302 6.81 -3.74 -4.21
CA VAL A 302 6.58 -2.84 -5.35
C VAL A 302 5.09 -2.79 -5.70
N MET A 303 4.41 -3.93 -5.74
CA MET A 303 2.98 -4.01 -6.03
C MET A 303 2.14 -3.32 -4.95
N ALA A 304 2.45 -3.53 -3.67
CA ALA A 304 1.80 -2.85 -2.56
C ALA A 304 1.95 -1.33 -2.65
N THR A 305 3.16 -0.85 -2.95
CA THR A 305 3.45 0.59 -3.11
C THR A 305 2.70 1.15 -4.31
N PHE A 306 2.74 0.45 -5.44
CA PHE A 306 2.08 0.87 -6.68
C PHE A 306 0.56 0.90 -6.53
N SER A 307 -0.05 -0.16 -6.00
CA SER A 307 -1.50 -0.26 -5.82
C SER A 307 -2.00 0.78 -4.83
N THR A 308 -1.29 0.99 -3.72
CA THR A 308 -1.65 2.02 -2.74
C THR A 308 -1.51 3.42 -3.34
N GLY A 309 -0.48 3.66 -4.14
CA GLY A 309 -0.22 4.98 -4.75
C GLY A 309 -1.26 5.39 -5.80
N ILE A 310 -1.86 4.44 -6.52
CA ILE A 310 -2.92 4.73 -7.50
C ILE A 310 -4.31 4.84 -6.86
N ASP A 311 -4.47 4.39 -5.62
CA ASP A 311 -5.74 4.35 -4.90
C ASP A 311 -6.06 5.68 -4.17
N SER A 312 -5.82 6.82 -4.84
CA SER A 312 -6.05 8.14 -4.24
C SER A 312 -7.51 8.41 -3.89
N GLU A 313 -8.44 7.77 -4.61
CA GLU A 313 -9.88 7.92 -4.42
C GLU A 313 -10.36 7.43 -3.04
N SER A 314 -9.68 6.42 -2.49
CA SER A 314 -9.98 5.89 -1.15
C SER A 314 -9.73 6.90 -0.03
N PHE A 315 -8.94 7.94 -0.30
CA PHE A 315 -8.54 8.97 0.66
C PHE A 315 -9.19 10.33 0.39
N GLN A 316 -10.10 10.42 -0.57
CA GLN A 316 -10.86 11.65 -0.81
C GLN A 316 -11.97 11.81 0.24
N PHE A 317 -11.92 12.91 1.01
CA PHE A 317 -12.91 13.24 2.04
C PHE A 317 -14.26 13.71 1.47
N ARG A 318 -14.30 14.15 0.21
CA ARG A 318 -15.51 14.65 -0.47
C ARG A 318 -15.67 13.91 -1.80
N LYS A 319 -16.73 13.10 -1.92
CA LYS A 319 -16.99 12.23 -3.09
C LYS A 319 -17.90 12.87 -4.16
N ASP A 320 -18.27 14.13 -3.97
CA ASP A 320 -19.33 14.79 -4.75
C ASP A 320 -18.80 15.69 -5.88
N GLU A 321 -17.49 15.65 -6.20
CA GLU A 321 -16.93 16.40 -7.33
C GLU A 321 -17.11 15.60 -8.63
N VAL A 322 -17.80 16.19 -9.60
CA VAL A 322 -17.97 15.62 -10.95
C VAL A 322 -16.61 15.64 -11.64
N GLN A 323 -16.10 14.47 -12.03
CA GLN A 323 -14.81 14.34 -12.70
C GLN A 323 -14.92 14.81 -14.16
N GLU A 324 -14.14 15.82 -14.52
CA GLU A 324 -14.11 16.41 -15.87
C GLU A 324 -13.19 15.60 -16.81
N GLU A 325 -13.40 15.71 -18.13
CA GLU A 325 -12.58 14.98 -19.13
C GLU A 325 -11.08 15.35 -19.04
N ASP A 326 -10.77 16.58 -18.64
CA ASP A 326 -9.40 17.12 -18.51
C ASP A 326 -8.76 16.90 -17.13
N ASP A 327 -9.47 16.28 -16.19
CA ASP A 327 -8.92 15.92 -14.89
C ASP A 327 -7.84 14.84 -15.00
N ILE A 328 -6.87 14.91 -14.09
CA ILE A 328 -5.83 13.90 -13.98
C ILE A 328 -6.41 12.53 -13.55
N PRO A 329 -5.85 11.41 -14.04
CA PRO A 329 -6.41 10.08 -13.80
C PRO A 329 -6.21 9.54 -12.37
N TYR A 330 -5.29 10.13 -11.61
CA TYR A 330 -5.02 9.84 -10.19
C TYR A 330 -4.28 11.04 -9.59
N LYS A 331 -4.35 11.24 -8.28
CA LYS A 331 -3.69 12.38 -7.64
C LYS A 331 -2.16 12.16 -7.60
N TYR A 332 -1.42 12.89 -8.44
CA TYR A 332 0.04 12.74 -8.58
C TYR A 332 0.81 12.94 -7.29
N GLY A 333 0.43 13.93 -6.48
CA GLY A 333 1.04 14.15 -5.17
C GLY A 333 0.87 12.92 -4.26
N PHE A 334 -0.36 12.40 -4.12
CA PHE A 334 -0.61 11.22 -3.30
C PHE A 334 0.21 10.00 -3.77
N PHE A 335 0.25 9.77 -5.09
CA PHE A 335 1.06 8.72 -5.69
C PHE A 335 2.54 8.82 -5.27
N HIS A 336 3.15 10.00 -5.41
CA HIS A 336 4.57 10.19 -5.05
C HIS A 336 4.81 10.15 -3.53
N LEU A 337 3.86 10.62 -2.72
CA LEU A 337 3.92 10.48 -1.26
C LEU A 337 3.95 9.01 -0.84
N VAL A 338 3.10 8.17 -1.43
CA VAL A 338 3.07 6.73 -1.16
C VAL A 338 4.38 6.06 -1.57
N PHE A 339 4.98 6.43 -2.70
CA PHE A 339 6.30 5.92 -3.10
C PHE A 339 7.41 6.39 -2.16
N SER A 340 7.34 7.62 -1.66
CA SER A 340 8.27 8.16 -0.66
C SER A 340 8.18 7.38 0.66
N LEU A 341 6.97 7.09 1.14
CA LEU A 341 6.75 6.26 2.33
C LEU A 341 7.10 4.79 2.07
N GLY A 342 6.84 4.30 0.85
CA GLY A 342 7.25 2.98 0.39
C GLY A 342 8.78 2.80 0.39
N ALA A 343 9.52 3.88 0.12
CA ALA A 343 10.98 3.89 0.20
C ALA A 343 11.48 3.60 1.63
N MET A 344 10.81 4.16 2.64
CA MET A 344 11.09 3.89 4.05
C MET A 344 10.67 2.47 4.43
N TYR A 345 9.50 2.03 3.96
CA TYR A 345 8.97 0.70 4.23
C TYR A 345 9.87 -0.42 3.71
N PHE A 346 10.31 -0.37 2.44
CA PHE A 346 11.18 -1.43 1.91
C PHE A 346 12.50 -1.50 2.70
N ALA A 347 13.01 -0.36 3.17
CA ALA A 347 14.23 -0.32 3.96
C ALA A 347 14.06 -1.08 5.27
N MET A 348 12.96 -0.82 5.99
CA MET A 348 12.63 -1.52 7.23
C MET A 348 12.50 -3.02 7.01
N LEU A 349 11.85 -3.44 5.92
CA LEU A 349 11.76 -4.86 5.57
C LEU A 349 13.13 -5.49 5.31
N PHE A 350 14.02 -4.79 4.61
CA PHE A 350 15.34 -5.31 4.25
C PHE A 350 16.29 -5.42 5.45
N ILE A 351 16.08 -4.60 6.48
CA ILE A 351 16.85 -4.62 7.73
C ILE A 351 16.08 -5.29 8.89
N ASN A 352 14.99 -6.01 8.59
CA ASN A 352 14.17 -6.73 9.57
C ASN A 352 13.60 -5.86 10.71
N TRP A 353 13.33 -4.58 10.44
CA TRP A 353 12.82 -3.57 11.39
C TRP A 353 13.77 -3.24 12.56
N ASP A 354 15.01 -3.73 12.52
CA ASP A 354 16.00 -3.52 13.58
C ASP A 354 17.31 -3.02 12.99
N LEU A 355 17.69 -1.79 13.37
CA LEU A 355 18.90 -1.13 12.88
C LEU A 355 20.18 -1.79 13.40
N ASN A 356 20.10 -2.54 14.50
CA ASN A 356 21.25 -3.17 15.15
C ASN A 356 21.37 -4.66 14.83
N SER A 357 20.39 -5.25 14.16
CA SER A 357 20.38 -6.68 13.86
C SER A 357 21.24 -7.04 12.64
N SER A 358 21.83 -8.24 12.68
CA SER A 358 22.50 -8.83 11.52
C SER A 358 21.47 -9.31 10.49
N THR A 359 21.56 -8.84 9.25
CA THR A 359 20.70 -9.31 8.16
C THR A 359 21.23 -10.58 7.53
N ARG A 360 20.36 -11.55 7.21
CA ARG A 360 20.74 -12.75 6.47
C ARG A 360 20.55 -12.55 4.97
N LYS A 361 21.49 -13.03 4.17
CA LYS A 361 21.36 -13.04 2.70
C LYS A 361 20.08 -13.75 2.27
N TRP A 362 19.46 -13.25 1.21
CA TRP A 362 18.20 -13.79 0.66
C TRP A 362 17.03 -13.84 1.66
N SER A 363 17.06 -13.00 2.70
CA SER A 363 15.95 -12.85 3.64
C SER A 363 15.41 -11.42 3.62
N ILE A 364 14.12 -11.28 3.92
CA ILE A 364 13.43 -10.01 4.13
C ILE A 364 12.52 -10.24 5.32
N ASP A 365 12.48 -9.28 6.23
CA ASP A 365 11.49 -9.23 7.30
C ASP A 365 11.53 -10.43 8.25
N VAL A 366 12.72 -10.91 8.61
CA VAL A 366 12.92 -12.03 9.54
C VAL A 366 13.52 -11.53 10.84
N GLY A 367 12.76 -11.57 11.92
CA GLY A 367 13.14 -11.15 13.26
C GLY A 367 11.92 -10.81 14.14
N TRP A 368 12.13 -10.73 15.45
CA TRP A 368 11.06 -10.44 16.40
C TRP A 368 10.38 -9.08 16.14
N ALA A 369 11.15 -8.07 15.73
CA ALA A 369 10.60 -6.76 15.37
C ALA A 369 9.61 -6.87 14.19
N SER A 370 10.00 -7.59 13.13
CA SER A 370 9.11 -7.91 11.99
C SER A 370 7.84 -8.63 12.44
N THR A 371 7.98 -9.69 13.24
CA THR A 371 6.84 -10.47 13.75
C THR A 371 5.85 -9.57 14.46
N TRP A 372 6.29 -8.72 15.39
CA TRP A 372 5.41 -7.81 16.12
C TRP A 372 4.77 -6.75 15.23
N VAL A 373 5.51 -6.17 14.28
CA VAL A 373 4.94 -5.20 13.34
C VAL A 373 3.80 -5.82 12.53
N LYS A 374 3.95 -7.08 12.09
CA LYS A 374 2.90 -7.80 11.36
C LYS A 374 1.68 -8.14 12.22
N ILE A 375 1.87 -8.59 13.46
CA ILE A 375 0.77 -8.84 14.40
C ILE A 375 0.02 -7.55 14.71
N ILE A 376 0.73 -6.45 14.95
CA ILE A 376 0.10 -5.15 15.19
C ILE A 376 -0.67 -4.69 13.93
N ASN A 377 -0.11 -4.89 12.75
CA ASN A 377 -0.78 -4.59 11.48
C ASN A 377 -2.05 -5.44 11.28
N GLU A 378 -2.04 -6.71 11.69
CA GLU A 378 -3.22 -7.58 11.72
C GLU A 378 -4.31 -7.02 12.65
N TRP A 379 -3.95 -6.58 13.85
CA TRP A 379 -4.91 -6.02 14.79
C TRP A 379 -5.52 -4.73 14.25
N PHE A 380 -4.69 -3.83 13.69
CA PHE A 380 -5.18 -2.64 13.01
C PHE A 380 -6.10 -2.98 11.84
N ALA A 381 -5.79 -4.02 11.06
CA ALA A 381 -6.63 -4.49 9.97
C ALA A 381 -8.03 -4.87 10.45
N ALA A 382 -8.09 -5.72 11.48
CA ALA A 382 -9.34 -6.13 12.10
C ALA A 382 -10.11 -4.92 12.64
N THR A 383 -9.44 -4.03 13.39
CA THR A 383 -10.07 -2.86 14.01
C THR A 383 -10.62 -1.86 12.99
N ILE A 384 -9.84 -1.51 11.96
CA ILE A 384 -10.30 -0.57 10.92
C ILE A 384 -11.48 -1.17 10.15
N TYR A 385 -11.44 -2.47 9.85
CA TYR A 385 -12.54 -3.15 9.17
C TYR A 385 -13.81 -3.20 10.03
N MET A 386 -13.70 -3.58 11.31
CA MET A 386 -14.83 -3.57 12.25
C MET A 386 -15.43 -2.16 12.38
N TRP A 387 -14.58 -1.14 12.50
CA TRP A 387 -15.04 0.25 12.55
C TRP A 387 -15.76 0.67 11.27
N LYS A 388 -15.27 0.25 10.09
CA LYS A 388 -15.93 0.51 8.80
C LYS A 388 -17.34 -0.09 8.74
N LEU A 389 -17.57 -1.24 9.37
CA LEU A 389 -18.89 -1.87 9.48
C LEU A 389 -19.81 -1.16 10.49
N ILE A 390 -19.27 -0.75 11.64
CA ILE A 390 -20.03 -0.20 12.76
C ILE A 390 -20.35 1.29 12.56
N SER A 391 -19.43 2.07 12.00
CA SER A 391 -19.52 3.54 11.87
C SER A 391 -20.82 4.04 11.22
N PRO A 392 -21.33 3.46 10.12
CA PRO A 392 -22.61 3.86 9.53
C PRO A 392 -23.81 3.64 10.46
N VAL A 393 -23.79 2.58 11.28
CA VAL A 393 -24.87 2.25 12.22
C VAL A 393 -24.89 3.23 13.37
N VAL A 394 -23.72 3.54 13.94
CA VAL A 394 -23.58 4.52 15.04
C VAL A 394 -24.00 5.91 14.57
N ARG A 395 -23.60 6.32 13.36
CA ARG A 395 -24.01 7.61 12.79
C ARG A 395 -25.52 7.71 12.57
N ARG A 396 -26.17 6.66 12.05
CA ARG A 396 -27.64 6.65 11.88
C ARG A 396 -28.38 6.72 13.21
N ALA A 397 -27.92 5.97 14.22
CA ALA A 397 -28.51 6.03 15.55
C ALA A 397 -28.44 7.45 16.15
N LYS A 398 -27.30 8.13 16.00
CA LYS A 398 -27.13 9.52 16.46
C LYS A 398 -28.08 10.50 15.77
N ILE A 399 -28.26 10.38 14.44
CA ILE A 399 -29.20 11.24 13.69
C ILE A 399 -30.65 11.01 14.13
N MET A 400 -31.03 9.76 14.43
CA MET A 400 -32.37 9.45 14.92
C MET A 400 -32.61 10.03 16.33
N ASP A 401 -31.60 10.04 17.18
CA ASP A 401 -31.66 10.60 18.53
C ASP A 401 -31.73 12.14 18.49
N GLU A 402 -30.89 12.80 17.67
CA GLU A 402 -30.93 14.26 17.47
C GLU A 402 -32.21 14.73 16.76
N GLY A 403 -32.75 13.94 15.83
CA GLY A 403 -34.03 14.22 15.16
C GLY A 403 -35.25 14.01 16.06
N ALA A 404 -35.16 13.16 17.08
CA ALA A 404 -36.22 12.96 18.08
C ALA A 404 -36.26 14.06 19.15
N VAL A 405 -35.17 14.82 19.32
CA VAL A 405 -35.05 15.90 20.31
C VAL A 405 -35.55 17.26 19.79
N GLN A 406 -35.87 17.40 18.48
CA GLN A 406 -36.62 18.57 17.99
C GLN A 406 -38.13 18.31 18.04
N PRO A 407 -38.90 18.92 18.97
CA PRO A 407 -40.35 18.86 18.92
C PRO A 407 -40.82 19.64 17.69
N GLN A 408 -41.63 18.99 16.85
CA GLN A 408 -42.39 19.65 15.80
C GLN A 408 -43.24 20.77 16.44
N THR A 409 -42.78 22.01 16.34
CA THR A 409 -43.60 23.20 16.57
C THR A 409 -44.47 23.40 15.35
N PHE A 410 -45.55 22.62 15.24
CA PHE A 410 -46.68 22.95 14.39
C PHE A 410 -47.38 24.16 15.00
N THR A 411 -46.99 25.36 14.59
CA THR A 411 -47.79 26.57 14.79
C THR A 411 -48.94 26.56 13.79
N THR A 412 -50.10 26.07 14.23
CA THR A 412 -51.39 26.38 13.58
C THR A 412 -51.89 27.72 14.10
N SER A 413 -52.09 28.68 13.22
CA SER A 413 -52.92 29.87 13.45
C SER A 413 -53.16 30.61 12.12
N PRO A 414 -54.26 31.35 11.97
CA PRO A 414 -55.59 30.85 11.59
C PRO A 414 -55.94 31.17 10.13
#